data_AF-A0A6I0K6X1-F1
#
_entry.id   AF-A0A6I0K6X1-F1
#
_cell.length_a   1.000
_cell.length_b   1.000
_cell.length_c   1.000
_cell.angle_alpha   90.00
_cell.angle_beta   90.00
_cell.angle_gamma   90.00
#
_symmetry.space_group_name_H-M   'P 1'
#
loop_
_entity.id
_entity.type
_entity.pdbx_description
1 polymer ?
#
loop_
_entity_poly.entity_id
_entity_poly.type
_entity_poly.pdbx_seq_one_letter_code
_entity_poly.pdbx_strand_id
1 'polypeptide(L)' 'YVQVKRVAQARGMDEAKVKSIVDETIQKPLLGLFGTEKVNVLKLNIALEEIDNIK' A
#
# COMPACT_ATOMS: atom_id res chain seq x y z
N TYR A 1 -5.93 -7.01 5.16
CA TYR A 1 -5.81 -6.72 3.72
C TYR A 1 -5.81 -8.01 2.92
N VAL A 2 -6.68 -8.13 1.91
CA VAL A 2 -6.85 -9.39 1.15
C VAL A 2 -5.67 -9.67 0.21
N GLN A 3 -5.00 -8.63 -0.31
CA GLN A 3 -3.98 -8.80 -1.36
C GLN A 3 -2.51 -8.68 -0.88
N VAL A 4 -2.26 -8.32 0.38
CA VAL A 4 -0.90 -8.08 0.89
C VAL A 4 -0.01 -9.31 0.71
N LYS A 5 -0.50 -10.50 1.09
CA LYS A 5 0.23 -11.77 0.94
C LYS A 5 0.64 -12.06 -0.50
N ARG A 6 -0.28 -11.85 -1.45
CA ARG A 6 -0.02 -12.11 -2.89
C ARG A 6 1.04 -11.15 -3.44
N VAL A 7 0.99 -9.87 -3.06
CA VAL A 7 1.95 -8.85 -3.50
C VAL A 7 3.32 -9.09 -2.89
N ALA A 8 3.39 -9.41 -1.61
CA ALA A 8 4.62 -9.76 -0.91
C ALA A 8 5.34 -10.95 -1.57
N GLN A 9 4.61 -12.02 -1.87
CA GLN A 9 5.16 -13.18 -2.57
C GLN A 9 5.65 -12.84 -3.99
N ALA A 10 4.88 -12.06 -4.75
CA ALA A 10 5.24 -11.70 -6.12
C ALA A 10 6.49 -10.79 -6.22
N ARG A 11 6.76 -9.99 -5.19
CA ARG A 11 7.90 -9.05 -5.13
C ARG A 11 9.06 -9.53 -4.23
N GLY A 12 8.93 -10.70 -3.62
CA GLY A 12 9.90 -11.21 -2.65
C GLY A 12 10.08 -10.28 -1.43
N MET A 13 9.01 -9.62 -1.01
CA MET A 13 9.00 -8.69 0.13
C MET A 13 8.38 -9.36 1.36
N ASP A 14 8.74 -8.88 2.55
CA ASP A 14 8.08 -9.25 3.79
C ASP A 14 6.63 -8.73 3.84
N GLU A 15 5.69 -9.56 4.31
CA GLU A 15 4.26 -9.20 4.38
C GLU A 15 4.00 -7.98 5.28
N ALA A 16 4.73 -7.83 6.38
CA ALA A 16 4.58 -6.69 7.29
C ALA A 16 5.08 -5.40 6.64
N LYS A 17 6.14 -5.48 5.81
CA LYS A 17 6.62 -4.33 5.03
C LYS A 17 5.61 -3.91 3.96
N VAL A 18 5.02 -4.84 3.22
CA VAL A 18 3.97 -4.52 2.24
C VAL A 18 2.74 -3.93 2.95
N LYS A 19 2.38 -4.44 4.13
CA LYS A 19 1.30 -3.89 4.95
C LYS A 19 1.55 -2.44 5.33
N SER A 20 2.75 -2.08 5.79
CA SER A 20 3.04 -0.69 6.20
C SER A 20 2.91 0.30 5.03
N ILE A 21 3.36 -0.09 3.84
CA ILE A 21 3.25 0.74 2.64
C ILE A 21 1.78 0.94 2.25
N VAL A 22 0.98 -0.14 2.32
CA VAL A 22 -0.47 -0.03 2.10
C VAL A 22 -1.09 0.95 3.10
N ASP A 23 -0.76 0.83 4.39
CA ASP A 23 -1.26 1.70 5.47
C ASP A 23 -0.93 3.19 5.19
N GLU A 24 0.28 3.49 4.70
CA GLU A 24 0.72 4.86 4.34
C GLU A 24 -0.01 5.44 3.13
N THR A 25 -0.51 4.58 2.24
CA THR A 25 -1.25 5.01 1.03
C THR A 25 -2.76 5.14 1.24
N ILE A 26 -3.26 4.87 2.45
CA ILE A 26 -4.66 5.04 2.81
C ILE A 26 -4.97 6.54 2.94
N GLN A 27 -5.88 7.01 2.09
CA GLN A 27 -6.48 8.32 2.18
C GLN A 27 -7.69 8.24 3.10
N LYS A 28 -7.57 8.89 4.26
CA LYS A 28 -8.65 9.02 5.23
C LYS A 28 -9.61 10.15 4.82
N PRO A 29 -10.92 9.99 5.07
CA PRO A 29 -11.90 11.06 4.87
C PRO A 29 -11.57 12.27 5.74
N LEU A 30 -11.73 13.49 5.20
CA LEU A 30 -11.65 14.70 6.02
C LEU A 30 -12.98 14.88 6.78
N LEU A 31 -12.93 14.87 8.11
CA LEU A 31 -14.04 15.24 9.02
C LEU A 31 -15.43 14.66 8.65
N GLY A 32 -15.48 13.42 8.17
CA GLY A 32 -16.74 12.77 7.77
C GLY A 32 -17.37 13.27 6.47
N LEU A 33 -16.72 14.20 5.77
CA LEU A 33 -17.23 14.85 4.56
C LEU A 33 -16.88 14.11 3.26
N PHE A 34 -15.99 13.11 3.30
CA PHE A 34 -15.46 12.44 2.10
C PHE A 34 -15.50 10.91 2.18
N GLY A 35 -16.69 10.33 2.32
CA GLY A 35 -16.92 8.89 2.13
C GLY A 35 -16.12 7.97 3.05
N THR A 36 -15.87 6.72 2.62
CA THR A 36 -15.06 5.73 3.34
C THR A 36 -13.57 5.86 3.01
N GLU A 37 -12.70 5.28 3.84
CA GLU A 37 -11.26 5.19 3.55
C GLU A 37 -11.00 4.62 2.15
N LYS A 38 -10.06 5.24 1.41
CA LYS A 38 -9.68 4.82 0.06
C LYS A 38 -8.18 4.54 0.00
N VAL A 39 -7.80 3.51 -0.75
CA VAL A 39 -6.39 3.23 -1.04
C VAL A 39 -6.05 3.82 -2.40
N ASN A 40 -5.00 4.65 -2.48
CA ASN A 40 -4.50 5.12 -3.76
C ASN A 40 -3.53 4.09 -4.36
N VAL A 41 -4.05 3.25 -5.27
CA VAL A 41 -3.27 2.17 -5.90
C VAL A 41 -2.12 2.64 -6.78
N LEU A 42 -2.22 3.84 -7.38
CA LEU A 42 -1.12 4.40 -8.18
C LEU A 42 0.07 4.76 -7.28
N LYS A 43 -0.20 5.48 -6.19
CA LYS A 43 0.83 5.81 -5.18
C LYS A 43 1.44 4.56 -4.56
N LEU A 44 0.61 3.56 -4.27
CA LEU A 44 1.05 2.27 -3.75
C LEU A 44 2.04 1.59 -4.71
N ASN A 45 1.74 1.54 -6.01
CA ASN A 45 2.63 0.92 -6.98
C ASN A 45 3.97 1.67 -7.10
N ILE A 46 3.95 3.01 -7.07
CA ILE A 46 5.19 3.81 -7.09
C ILE A 46 6.03 3.54 -5.83
N ALA A 47 5.42 3.53 -4.65
CA ALA A 47 6.12 3.27 -3.39
C ALA A 47 6.72 1.85 -3.34
N LEU A 48 6.01 0.85 -3.87
CA LEU A 48 6.53 -0.52 -3.99
C LEU A 48 7.71 -0.57 -4.98
N GLU A 49 7.63 0.16 -6.08
CA GLU A 49 8.67 0.22 -7.11
C GLU A 49 9.95 0.92 -6.62
N GLU A 50 9.83 2.01 -5.86
CA GLU A 50 10.97 2.71 -5.27
C GLU A 50 11.75 1.80 -4.31
N ILE A 51 11.06 1.00 -3.49
CA ILE A 51 11.71 0.06 -2.56
C ILE A 51 12.38 -1.10 -3.30
N ASP A 52 11.78 -1.58 -4.39
CA ASP A 52 12.36 -2.65 -5.20
C ASP A 52 13.60 -2.18 -5.98
N ASN A 53 13.63 -0.93 -6.46
CA ASN A 53 14.76 -0.37 -7.21
C ASN A 53 15.94 0.10 -6.33
N ILE A 54 15.79 0.10 -5.01
CA ILE A 54 16.88 0.39 -4.06
C ILE A 54 17.67 -0.89 -3.69
N LYS A 55 17.27 -2.06 -4.21
CA LYS A 55 18.04 -3.31 -4.11
C LYS A 55 19.29 -3.29 -4.99
#